data_AF-A0A2Z6NBK4-F1
#
_entry.id   AF-A0A2Z6NBK4-F1
#
_cell.length_a   1.000
_cell.length_b   1.000
_cell.length_c   1.000
_cell.angle_alpha   90.00
_cell.angle_beta   90.00
_cell.angle_gamma   90.00
#
_symmetry.space_group_name_H-M   'P 1'
#
loop_
_entity.id
_entity.type
_entity.pdbx_description
1 polymer ?
#
loop_
_entity_poly.entity_id
_entity_poly.type
_entity_poly.pdbx_seq_one_letter_code
_entity_poly.pdbx_strand_id
1 'polypeptide(L)'
;MLECVSGLDQVEDSQDKRSSFDSDCQQDGDSGPTERQVSPDKLYRVAILKKRFLDTILKAREKTLTQGEKGDPETLRLEREKLEMEQRKEKARLQAEAKAAEDARKQAEEEAAAEVRRKIELEREAARHALTQMEKTVEINENSRFLEDLERLRAVPAETLPISVDETSPDHAEDGLGSFKFGSSNPLEQLGLYMKVDDEEEEAEPPSVPNPVKEGEID
;
A
#
# COMPACT_ATOMS: atom_id res chain seq x y z
N MET A 1 20.79 -68.37 49.95
CA MET A 1 19.71 -67.94 50.87
C MET A 1 20.31 -66.86 51.77
N LEU A 2 19.54 -65.78 52.08
CA LEU A 2 19.64 -64.85 53.24
C LEU A 2 21.05 -64.56 53.84
N GLU A 3 21.54 -63.32 53.94
CA GLU A 3 21.08 -62.16 54.76
C GLU A 3 21.84 -60.87 54.29
N CYS A 4 21.28 -59.65 54.29
CA CYS A 4 21.18 -58.62 55.37
C CYS A 4 22.53 -58.10 55.94
N VAL A 5 22.76 -56.83 56.33
CA VAL A 5 22.08 -55.50 56.23
C VAL A 5 23.11 -54.39 56.60
N SER A 6 23.14 -53.24 55.91
CA SER A 6 23.48 -51.87 56.40
C SER A 6 23.50 -50.87 55.23
N GLY A 7 23.19 -49.57 55.34
CA GLY A 7 22.60 -48.78 56.44
C GLY A 7 23.26 -47.41 56.62
N LEU A 8 22.57 -46.31 56.20
CA LEU A 8 22.92 -44.88 56.39
C LEU A 8 24.12 -44.37 55.51
N ASP A 9 24.24 -43.09 55.10
CA ASP A 9 23.41 -41.86 55.25
C ASP A 9 23.54 -40.93 54.00
N GLN A 10 22.84 -39.79 54.02
CA GLN A 10 22.70 -38.76 52.98
C GLN A 10 23.96 -37.90 52.71
N VAL A 11 24.04 -37.29 51.52
CA VAL A 11 24.03 -35.82 51.26
C VAL A 11 24.05 -35.57 49.75
N GLU A 12 23.36 -34.52 49.30
CA GLU A 12 23.26 -34.08 47.89
C GLU A 12 24.54 -33.37 47.40
N ASP A 13 24.89 -33.53 46.12
CA ASP A 13 25.19 -32.35 45.27
C ASP A 13 25.09 -32.63 43.76
N SER A 14 24.66 -31.58 43.02
CA SER A 14 24.99 -31.21 41.64
C SER A 14 24.85 -32.20 40.46
N GLN A 15 23.80 -31.93 39.67
CA GLN A 15 23.84 -31.73 38.20
C GLN A 15 24.85 -32.53 37.36
N ASP A 16 24.36 -33.49 36.57
CA ASP A 16 24.38 -33.32 35.10
C ASP A 16 23.49 -34.34 34.36
N LYS A 17 22.34 -33.88 33.89
CA LYS A 17 21.39 -34.71 33.14
C LYS A 17 21.80 -34.75 31.67
N ARG A 18 22.69 -35.68 31.32
CA ARG A 18 23.02 -36.00 29.91
C ARG A 18 21.76 -36.45 29.17
N SER A 19 21.08 -35.49 28.54
CA SER A 19 19.96 -35.78 27.64
C SER A 19 20.49 -36.44 26.38
N SER A 20 20.11 -37.69 26.20
CA SER A 20 20.46 -38.49 25.02
C SER A 20 19.71 -37.98 23.79
N PHE A 21 20.44 -37.88 22.67
CA PHE A 21 19.98 -38.12 21.31
C PHE A 21 18.71 -37.39 20.82
N ASP A 22 18.89 -36.34 20.03
CA ASP A 22 18.51 -36.42 18.62
C ASP A 22 19.41 -35.49 17.78
N SER A 23 19.96 -36.01 16.68
CA SER A 23 20.90 -35.30 15.82
C SER A 23 20.46 -35.45 14.36
N ASP A 24 19.58 -34.55 13.94
CA ASP A 24 19.10 -34.48 12.55
C ASP A 24 18.60 -33.03 12.27
N CYS A 25 18.92 -32.33 11.17
CA CYS A 25 19.74 -32.69 10.02
C CYS A 25 20.84 -31.62 9.80
N GLN A 26 22.06 -32.04 9.48
CA GLN A 26 22.85 -31.24 8.54
C GLN A 26 22.24 -31.43 7.14
N GLN A 27 21.74 -30.36 6.52
CA GLN A 27 21.62 -30.27 5.06
C GLN A 27 22.58 -29.19 4.57
N ASP A 28 23.87 -29.53 4.63
CA ASP A 28 24.88 -28.94 3.77
C ASP A 28 25.15 -29.97 2.67
N GLY A 29 24.92 -29.60 1.40
CA GLY A 29 24.84 -30.56 0.32
C GLY A 29 24.03 -30.08 -0.87
N ASP A 30 24.74 -29.43 -1.80
CA ASP A 30 24.46 -29.42 -3.24
C ASP A 30 22.97 -29.34 -3.68
N SER A 31 22.48 -28.11 -3.82
CA SER A 31 21.19 -27.86 -4.48
C SER A 31 21.27 -28.07 -6.00
N GLY A 32 21.30 -29.34 -6.41
CA GLY A 32 20.76 -29.75 -7.71
C GLY A 32 19.29 -29.29 -7.86
N PRO A 33 18.69 -29.39 -9.05
CA PRO A 33 17.38 -28.82 -9.37
C PRO A 33 16.22 -29.60 -8.72
N THR A 34 16.17 -29.61 -7.39
CA THR A 34 15.01 -30.02 -6.63
C THR A 34 14.07 -28.83 -6.52
N GLU A 35 13.10 -28.83 -7.42
CA GLU A 35 11.96 -27.91 -7.49
C GLU A 35 11.00 -28.13 -6.30
N ARG A 36 11.53 -28.02 -5.07
CA ARG A 36 10.72 -27.97 -3.85
C ARG A 36 9.94 -26.66 -3.89
N GLN A 37 8.64 -26.74 -4.17
CA GLN A 37 7.75 -25.58 -4.16
C GLN A 37 7.80 -24.88 -2.80
N VAL A 38 8.54 -23.78 -2.75
CA VAL A 38 8.64 -22.87 -1.62
C VAL A 38 7.60 -21.77 -1.77
N SER A 39 6.99 -21.35 -0.66
CA SER A 39 5.99 -20.27 -0.69
C SER A 39 6.60 -18.96 -1.22
N PRO A 40 5.79 -18.07 -1.83
CA PRO A 40 6.28 -16.82 -2.43
C PRO A 40 7.13 -15.96 -1.48
N ASP A 41 6.75 -15.88 -0.21
CA ASP A 41 7.54 -15.17 0.83
C ASP A 41 8.94 -15.78 1.05
N LYS A 42 9.07 -17.11 1.00
CA LYS A 42 10.36 -17.79 1.11
C LYS A 42 11.25 -17.48 -0.10
N LEU A 43 10.70 -17.46 -1.31
CA LEU A 43 11.42 -17.06 -2.53
C LEU A 43 11.92 -15.61 -2.41
N TYR A 44 11.03 -14.69 -2.02
CA TYR A 44 11.38 -13.28 -1.81
C TYR A 44 12.48 -13.08 -0.76
N ARG A 45 12.37 -13.77 0.39
CA ARG A 45 13.40 -13.75 1.43
C ARG A 45 14.75 -14.29 0.93
N VAL A 46 14.76 -15.38 0.17
CA VAL A 46 15.99 -15.94 -0.42
C VAL A 46 16.61 -14.97 -1.43
N ALA A 47 15.82 -14.31 -2.28
CA ALA A 47 16.30 -13.31 -3.22
C ALA A 47 16.96 -12.11 -2.51
N ILE A 48 16.33 -11.58 -1.45
CA ILE A 48 16.91 -10.53 -0.60
C ILE A 48 18.24 -10.98 -0.01
N LEU A 49 18.31 -12.18 0.58
CA LEU A 49 19.52 -12.69 1.21
C LEU A 49 20.66 -12.86 0.19
N LYS A 50 20.38 -13.45 -0.98
CA LYS A 50 21.36 -13.54 -2.09
C LYS A 50 21.87 -12.15 -2.49
N LYS A 51 20.98 -11.17 -2.69
CA LYS A 51 21.36 -9.78 -3.02
C LYS A 51 22.22 -9.13 -1.95
N ARG A 52 21.92 -9.34 -0.65
CA ARG A 52 22.68 -8.77 0.48
C ARG A 52 24.10 -9.34 0.60
N PHE A 53 24.29 -10.64 0.35
CA PHE A 53 25.57 -11.31 0.56
C PHE A 53 26.44 -11.45 -0.69
N LEU A 54 25.91 -11.16 -1.89
CA LEU A 54 26.62 -11.26 -3.17
C LEU A 54 28.00 -10.57 -3.13
N ASP A 55 28.04 -9.29 -2.76
CA ASP A 55 29.27 -8.50 -2.75
C ASP A 55 30.27 -9.01 -1.68
N THR A 56 29.79 -9.55 -0.56
CA THR A 56 30.63 -10.17 0.49
C THR A 56 31.27 -11.47 0.02
N ILE A 57 30.51 -12.35 -0.63
CA ILE A 57 30.97 -13.64 -1.15
C ILE A 57 32.02 -13.42 -2.24
N LEU A 58 31.77 -12.47 -3.15
CA LEU A 58 32.70 -12.16 -4.24
C LEU A 58 34.00 -11.52 -3.73
N LYS A 59 33.91 -10.61 -2.75
CA LYS A 59 35.10 -10.04 -2.08
C LYS A 59 35.91 -11.09 -1.30
N ALA A 60 35.27 -12.13 -0.76
CA ALA A 60 35.98 -13.24 -0.14
C ALA A 60 36.75 -14.08 -1.18
N ARG A 61 36.12 -14.37 -2.33
CA ARG A 61 36.74 -15.11 -3.45
C ARG A 61 37.95 -14.37 -4.05
N GLU A 62 37.83 -13.06 -4.29
CA GLU A 62 38.94 -12.23 -4.78
C GLU A 62 40.16 -12.26 -3.84
N LYS A 63 39.93 -12.22 -2.51
CA LYS A 63 40.99 -12.34 -1.51
C LYS A 63 41.66 -13.72 -1.53
N THR A 64 40.90 -14.80 -1.65
CA THR A 64 41.50 -16.15 -1.70
C THR A 64 42.32 -16.39 -2.95
N LEU A 65 41.93 -15.79 -4.09
CA LEU A 65 42.68 -15.86 -5.35
C LEU A 65 44.03 -15.12 -5.22
N THR A 66 43.97 -13.85 -4.82
CA THR A 66 45.13 -12.96 -4.69
C THR A 66 46.14 -13.36 -3.61
N GLN A 67 45.77 -14.18 -2.62
CA GLN A 67 46.65 -14.59 -1.53
C GLN A 67 47.46 -15.87 -1.80
N GLY A 68 47.03 -16.71 -2.75
CA GLY A 68 47.64 -18.03 -3.02
C GLY A 68 48.40 -18.14 -4.34
N GLU A 69 48.13 -17.26 -5.30
CA GLU A 69 48.48 -17.49 -6.70
C GLU A 69 49.79 -16.82 -7.13
N LYS A 70 50.80 -17.64 -7.45
CA LYS A 70 52.08 -17.20 -8.03
C LYS A 70 52.06 -17.21 -9.57
N GLY A 71 50.94 -16.77 -10.13
CA GLY A 71 50.75 -16.63 -11.58
C GLY A 71 51.53 -15.45 -12.17
N ASP A 72 51.63 -15.42 -13.49
CA ASP A 72 52.17 -14.27 -14.23
C ASP A 72 51.25 -13.06 -14.00
N PRO A 73 51.75 -11.87 -13.59
CA PRO A 73 50.90 -10.72 -13.26
C PRO A 73 49.90 -10.30 -14.35
N GLU A 74 50.20 -10.53 -15.64
CA GLU A 74 49.25 -10.27 -16.72
C GLU A 74 48.11 -11.30 -16.79
N THR A 75 48.34 -12.57 -16.44
CA THR A 75 47.27 -13.58 -16.38
C THR A 75 46.33 -13.30 -15.21
N LEU A 76 46.88 -12.89 -14.06
CA LEU A 76 46.09 -12.47 -12.88
C LEU A 76 45.17 -11.27 -13.19
N ARG A 77 45.63 -10.32 -14.00
CA ARG A 77 44.82 -9.17 -14.45
C ARG A 77 43.65 -9.61 -15.32
N LEU A 78 43.91 -10.46 -16.31
CA LEU A 78 42.91 -10.95 -17.25
C LEU A 78 41.82 -11.79 -16.53
N GLU A 79 42.22 -12.62 -15.57
CA GLU A 79 41.28 -13.41 -14.76
C GLU A 79 40.41 -12.52 -13.85
N ARG A 80 41.01 -11.50 -13.23
CA ARG A 80 40.28 -10.52 -12.41
C ARG A 80 39.25 -9.74 -13.23
N GLU A 81 39.61 -9.28 -14.43
CA GLU A 81 38.68 -8.60 -15.35
C GLU A 81 37.52 -9.52 -15.78
N LYS A 82 37.83 -10.77 -16.13
CA LYS A 82 36.82 -11.78 -16.46
C LYS A 82 35.84 -12.01 -15.31
N LEU A 83 36.34 -12.12 -14.08
CA LEU A 83 35.52 -12.33 -12.89
C LEU A 83 34.66 -11.10 -12.55
N GLU A 84 35.18 -9.88 -12.76
CA GLU A 84 34.41 -8.63 -12.64
C GLU A 84 33.28 -8.55 -13.69
N MET A 85 33.53 -9.00 -14.92
CA MET A 85 32.52 -9.07 -15.98
C MET A 85 31.43 -10.12 -15.70
N GLU A 86 31.81 -11.30 -15.19
CA GLU A 86 30.85 -12.31 -14.73
C GLU A 86 30.04 -11.79 -13.52
N GLN A 87 30.66 -11.10 -12.56
CA GLN A 87 29.98 -10.42 -11.45
C GLN A 87 28.96 -9.39 -11.93
N ARG A 88 29.31 -8.49 -12.86
CA ARG A 88 28.36 -7.51 -13.40
C ARG A 88 27.17 -8.21 -14.07
N LYS A 89 27.42 -9.29 -14.82
CA LYS A 89 26.39 -10.07 -15.50
C LYS A 89 25.46 -10.79 -14.51
N GLU A 90 25.99 -11.44 -13.48
CA GLU A 90 25.20 -12.11 -12.44
C GLU A 90 24.37 -11.08 -11.64
N LYS A 91 24.99 -9.96 -11.23
CA LYS A 91 24.33 -8.87 -10.50
C LYS A 91 23.19 -8.27 -11.32
N ALA A 92 23.40 -8.02 -12.61
CA ALA A 92 22.35 -7.55 -13.52
C ALA A 92 21.21 -8.57 -13.67
N ARG A 93 21.53 -9.87 -13.79
CA ARG A 93 20.51 -10.94 -13.87
C ARG A 93 19.65 -11.00 -12.62
N LEU A 94 20.28 -11.06 -11.44
CA LEU A 94 19.58 -11.10 -10.14
C LEU A 94 18.76 -9.82 -9.88
N GLN A 95 19.24 -8.66 -10.33
CA GLN A 95 18.50 -7.41 -10.22
C GLN A 95 17.28 -7.37 -11.15
N ALA A 96 17.41 -7.85 -12.38
CA ALA A 96 16.29 -7.97 -13.31
C ALA A 96 15.24 -9.00 -12.83
N GLU A 97 15.68 -10.14 -12.30
CA GLU A 97 14.82 -11.16 -11.69
C GLU A 97 14.04 -10.61 -10.48
N ALA A 98 14.73 -9.88 -9.58
CA ALA A 98 14.09 -9.23 -8.44
C ALA A 98 13.08 -8.15 -8.87
N LYS A 99 13.41 -7.34 -9.88
CA LYS A 99 12.50 -6.32 -10.41
C LYS A 99 11.26 -6.95 -11.05
N ALA A 100 11.43 -7.99 -11.88
CA ALA A 100 10.30 -8.68 -12.51
C ALA A 100 9.35 -9.30 -11.47
N ALA A 101 9.88 -9.83 -10.37
CA ALA A 101 9.06 -10.34 -9.26
C ALA A 101 8.30 -9.24 -8.49
N GLU A 102 8.90 -8.05 -8.36
CA GLU A 102 8.25 -6.87 -7.76
C GLU A 102 7.15 -6.31 -8.67
N ASP A 103 7.44 -6.12 -9.96
CA ASP A 103 6.49 -5.65 -10.97
C ASP A 103 5.28 -6.62 -11.08
N ALA A 104 5.51 -7.94 -11.08
CA ALA A 104 4.44 -8.94 -11.09
C ALA A 104 3.56 -8.90 -9.83
N ARG A 105 4.16 -8.67 -8.65
CA ARG A 105 3.38 -8.46 -7.41
C ARG A 105 2.52 -7.20 -7.52
N LYS A 106 3.09 -6.10 -8.02
CA LYS A 106 2.38 -4.82 -8.16
C LYS A 106 1.19 -4.94 -9.12
N GLN A 107 1.38 -5.60 -10.27
CA GLN A 107 0.30 -5.85 -11.23
C GLN A 107 -0.84 -6.69 -10.63
N ALA A 108 -0.52 -7.75 -9.87
CA ALA A 108 -1.54 -8.56 -9.19
C ALA A 108 -2.32 -7.77 -8.12
N GLU A 109 -1.66 -6.83 -7.43
CA GLU A 109 -2.30 -5.93 -6.47
C GLU A 109 -3.21 -4.90 -7.16
N GLU A 110 -2.77 -4.33 -8.29
CA GLU A 110 -3.56 -3.44 -9.14
C GLU A 110 -4.78 -4.14 -9.76
N GLU A 111 -4.62 -5.39 -10.23
CA GLU A 111 -5.72 -6.21 -10.77
C GLU A 111 -6.75 -6.54 -9.68
N ALA A 112 -6.31 -6.97 -8.49
CA ALA A 112 -7.20 -7.23 -7.35
C ALA A 112 -7.96 -5.96 -6.92
N ALA A 113 -7.30 -4.80 -6.90
CA ALA A 113 -7.93 -3.52 -6.63
C ALA A 113 -8.96 -3.13 -7.70
N ALA A 114 -8.69 -3.41 -8.98
CA ALA A 114 -9.62 -3.21 -10.07
C ALA A 114 -10.85 -4.13 -9.97
N GLU A 115 -10.66 -5.39 -9.57
CA GLU A 115 -11.77 -6.34 -9.34
C GLU A 115 -12.68 -5.88 -8.19
N VAL A 116 -12.10 -5.39 -7.09
CA VAL A 116 -12.86 -4.81 -5.95
C VAL A 116 -13.64 -3.58 -6.39
N ARG A 117 -13.02 -2.65 -7.14
CA ARG A 117 -13.71 -1.47 -7.70
C ARG A 117 -14.88 -1.88 -8.61
N ARG A 118 -14.68 -2.90 -9.45
CA ARG A 118 -15.73 -3.44 -10.34
C ARG A 118 -16.91 -4.03 -9.55
N LYS A 119 -16.65 -4.76 -8.45
CA LYS A 119 -17.71 -5.28 -7.57
C LYS A 119 -18.53 -4.16 -6.93
N ILE A 120 -17.86 -3.12 -6.42
CA ILE A 120 -18.52 -1.96 -5.80
C ILE A 120 -19.40 -1.20 -6.82
N GLU A 121 -18.94 -0.96 -8.06
CA GLU A 121 -19.78 -0.26 -9.04
C GLU A 121 -20.95 -1.14 -9.52
N LEU A 122 -20.80 -2.48 -9.62
CA LEU A 122 -21.92 -3.39 -9.90
C LEU A 122 -22.99 -3.35 -8.78
N GLU A 123 -22.58 -3.33 -7.51
CA GLU A 123 -23.50 -3.17 -6.38
C GLU A 123 -24.19 -1.80 -6.40
N ARG A 124 -23.46 -0.74 -6.78
CA ARG A 124 -23.99 0.62 -6.93
C ARG A 124 -24.99 0.73 -8.09
N GLU A 125 -24.74 0.08 -9.23
CA GLU A 125 -25.67 0.01 -10.35
C GLU A 125 -26.92 -0.81 -10.01
N ALA A 126 -26.76 -1.93 -9.30
CA ALA A 126 -27.89 -2.71 -8.78
C ALA A 126 -28.75 -1.88 -7.81
N ALA A 127 -28.13 -1.09 -6.92
CA ALA A 127 -28.83 -0.18 -6.01
C ALA A 127 -29.56 0.95 -6.76
N ARG A 128 -28.95 1.56 -7.80
CA ARG A 128 -29.62 2.52 -8.69
C ARG A 128 -30.87 1.91 -9.32
N HIS A 129 -30.74 0.71 -9.90
CA HIS A 129 -31.89 0.02 -10.51
C HIS A 129 -32.97 -0.31 -9.48
N ALA A 130 -32.61 -0.76 -8.28
CA ALA A 130 -33.56 -1.02 -7.19
C ALA A 130 -34.36 0.24 -6.81
N LEU A 131 -33.70 1.40 -6.66
CA LEU A 131 -34.39 2.67 -6.39
C LEU A 131 -35.36 3.06 -7.52
N THR A 132 -34.95 2.94 -8.79
CA THR A 132 -35.83 3.21 -9.95
C THR A 132 -37.00 2.24 -10.07
N GLN A 133 -36.85 0.98 -9.63
CA GLN A 133 -37.98 0.05 -9.55
C GLN A 133 -38.91 0.40 -8.38
N MET A 134 -38.36 0.71 -7.21
CA MET A 134 -39.15 1.18 -6.07
C MET A 134 -39.98 2.43 -6.41
N GLU A 135 -39.39 3.42 -7.07
CA GLU A 135 -40.08 4.62 -7.56
C GLU A 135 -41.32 4.29 -8.42
N LYS A 136 -41.22 3.26 -9.27
CA LYS A 136 -42.33 2.80 -10.14
C LYS A 136 -43.36 1.96 -9.42
N THR A 137 -42.96 1.18 -8.41
CA THR A 137 -43.84 0.25 -7.68
C THR A 137 -44.44 0.85 -6.41
N VAL A 138 -43.93 1.99 -5.93
CA VAL A 138 -44.58 2.79 -4.88
C VAL A 138 -45.76 3.51 -5.53
N GLU A 139 -46.88 2.81 -5.57
CA GLU A 139 -48.17 3.33 -6.04
C GLU A 139 -48.67 4.40 -5.08
N ILE A 140 -48.36 5.67 -5.36
CA ILE A 140 -48.81 6.81 -4.56
C ILE A 140 -50.30 7.05 -4.82
N ASN A 141 -51.14 6.22 -4.21
CA ASN A 141 -52.58 6.33 -4.29
C ASN A 141 -53.04 7.77 -3.98
N GLU A 142 -53.83 8.33 -4.89
CA GLU A 142 -54.52 9.64 -4.82
C GLU A 142 -53.67 10.94 -4.92
N ASN A 143 -52.35 10.97 -4.65
CA ASN A 143 -51.59 12.24 -4.63
C ASN A 143 -51.45 12.98 -5.97
N SER A 144 -51.44 12.29 -7.13
CA SER A 144 -51.45 12.98 -8.43
C SER A 144 -52.74 13.77 -8.64
N ARG A 145 -53.88 13.21 -8.20
CA ARG A 145 -55.19 13.89 -8.18
C ARG A 145 -55.18 15.09 -7.24
N PHE A 146 -54.62 14.95 -6.03
CA PHE A 146 -54.51 16.08 -5.10
C PHE A 146 -53.62 17.21 -5.65
N LEU A 147 -52.57 16.91 -6.42
CA LEU A 147 -51.75 17.92 -7.10
C LEU A 147 -52.52 18.64 -8.22
N GLU A 148 -53.25 17.91 -9.08
CA GLU A 148 -54.12 18.51 -10.10
C GLU A 148 -55.23 19.39 -9.48
N ASP A 149 -55.85 18.95 -8.38
CA ASP A 149 -56.90 19.71 -7.71
C ASP A 149 -56.35 20.96 -7.01
N LEU A 150 -55.13 20.92 -6.45
CA LEU A 150 -54.42 22.11 -5.94
C LEU A 150 -54.08 23.11 -7.06
N GLU A 151 -53.68 22.63 -8.24
CA GLU A 151 -53.46 23.50 -9.41
C GLU A 151 -54.77 24.17 -9.86
N ARG A 152 -55.89 23.44 -9.87
CA ARG A 152 -57.22 24.00 -10.19
C ARG A 152 -57.67 25.05 -9.17
N LEU A 153 -57.39 24.85 -7.88
CA LEU A 153 -57.67 25.84 -6.83
C LEU A 153 -56.81 27.12 -6.96
N ARG A 154 -55.65 27.05 -7.62
CA ARG A 154 -54.81 28.21 -7.94
C ARG A 154 -55.41 29.11 -9.03
N ALA A 155 -56.41 28.64 -9.78
CA ALA A 155 -56.99 29.35 -10.92
C ALA A 155 -58.06 30.41 -10.56
N VAL A 156 -58.17 30.80 -9.28
CA VAL A 156 -58.81 32.07 -8.91
C VAL A 156 -57.82 33.19 -9.24
N PRO A 157 -58.17 34.17 -10.10
CA PRO A 157 -57.32 35.34 -10.28
C PRO A 157 -57.11 36.00 -8.92
N ALA A 158 -55.84 36.22 -8.56
CA ALA A 158 -55.53 37.19 -7.53
C ALA A 158 -55.91 38.56 -8.06
N GLU A 159 -57.18 38.96 -7.88
CA GLU A 159 -57.58 40.35 -7.99
C GLU A 159 -56.62 41.15 -7.13
N THR A 160 -55.98 42.13 -7.76
CA THR A 160 -54.90 42.90 -7.17
C THR A 160 -55.44 43.69 -5.98
N LEU A 161 -55.38 43.10 -4.80
CA LEU A 161 -55.56 43.84 -3.56
C LEU A 161 -54.54 44.99 -3.59
N PRO A 162 -54.98 46.24 -3.39
CA PRO A 162 -54.07 47.36 -3.47
C PRO A 162 -53.01 47.19 -2.39
N ILE A 163 -51.75 47.16 -2.81
CA ILE A 163 -50.61 47.30 -1.90
C ILE A 163 -50.70 48.71 -1.33
N SER A 164 -51.41 48.83 -0.21
CA SER A 164 -51.50 50.07 0.55
C SER A 164 -50.15 50.32 1.19
N VAL A 165 -49.38 51.19 0.54
CA VAL A 165 -48.23 51.85 1.16
C VAL A 165 -48.72 52.55 2.43
N ASP A 166 -48.24 52.10 3.58
CA ASP A 166 -48.22 52.90 4.80
C ASP A 166 -46.80 52.85 5.36
N GLU A 167 -46.05 53.94 5.12
CA GLU A 167 -44.71 54.09 5.67
C GLU A 167 -44.78 54.66 7.08
N THR A 168 -44.54 53.83 8.10
CA THR A 168 -43.92 54.31 9.34
C THR A 168 -42.80 53.37 9.78
N SER A 169 -41.57 53.89 9.70
CA SER A 169 -40.37 53.27 10.28
C SER A 169 -40.49 53.15 11.80
N PRO A 170 -39.88 52.13 12.42
CA PRO A 170 -38.70 52.47 13.21
C PRO A 170 -37.51 51.51 13.01
N ASP A 171 -36.35 52.14 12.79
CA ASP A 171 -34.96 51.78 13.08
C ASP A 171 -34.54 50.36 13.52
N HIS A 172 -33.29 50.05 13.15
CA HIS A 172 -32.40 49.03 13.71
C HIS A 172 -32.60 47.55 13.28
N ALA A 173 -31.94 47.20 12.17
CA ALA A 173 -30.87 46.19 12.23
C ALA A 173 -29.88 46.41 11.06
N GLU A 174 -28.58 46.47 11.36
CA GLU A 174 -27.52 46.43 10.34
C GLU A 174 -27.56 45.12 9.56
N ASP A 175 -27.28 45.23 8.26
CA ASP A 175 -26.41 44.38 7.41
C ASP A 175 -25.82 43.09 8.02
N GLY A 176 -26.68 42.19 8.53
CA GLY A 176 -26.31 40.94 9.19
C GLY A 176 -26.39 39.70 8.30
N LEU A 177 -26.85 39.83 7.06
CA LEU A 177 -26.90 38.76 6.08
C LEU A 177 -26.38 39.29 4.74
N GLY A 178 -25.06 39.24 4.60
CA GLY A 178 -24.32 39.83 3.49
C GLY A 178 -24.98 39.54 2.16
N SER A 179 -25.32 40.62 1.44
CA SER A 179 -25.90 40.56 0.11
C SER A 179 -24.95 39.77 -0.79
N PHE A 180 -25.28 38.50 -1.07
CA PHE A 180 -24.67 37.71 -2.14
C PHE A 180 -25.03 38.38 -3.46
N LYS A 181 -24.22 39.39 -3.81
CA LYS A 181 -24.20 40.03 -5.11
C LYS A 181 -23.76 38.95 -6.09
N PHE A 182 -24.72 38.25 -6.68
CA PHE A 182 -24.50 37.40 -7.84
C PHE A 182 -24.12 38.28 -9.04
N GLY A 183 -22.91 38.84 -8.99
CA GLY A 183 -22.16 39.22 -10.17
C GLY A 183 -21.90 37.98 -11.02
N SER A 184 -21.47 38.18 -12.26
CA SER A 184 -21.43 37.16 -13.32
C SER A 184 -20.44 35.99 -13.12
N SER A 185 -19.96 35.74 -11.90
CA SER A 185 -19.22 34.54 -11.53
C SER A 185 -20.17 33.40 -11.14
N ASN A 186 -19.65 32.17 -11.13
CA ASN A 186 -20.44 30.98 -10.84
C ASN A 186 -20.93 30.99 -9.37
N PRO A 187 -22.21 30.67 -9.07
CA PRO A 187 -22.70 30.58 -7.69
C PRO A 187 -21.86 29.65 -6.80
N LEU A 188 -21.26 28.59 -7.37
CA LEU A 188 -20.37 27.70 -6.62
C LEU A 188 -19.02 28.33 -6.28
N GLU A 189 -18.49 29.25 -7.10
CA GLU A 189 -17.26 29.99 -6.80
C GLU A 189 -17.49 30.96 -5.63
N GLN A 190 -18.66 31.63 -5.61
CA GLN A 190 -19.06 32.56 -4.54
C GLN A 190 -19.24 31.86 -3.19
N LEU A 191 -19.62 30.57 -3.21
CA LEU A 191 -19.72 29.73 -2.01
C LEU A 191 -18.40 29.00 -1.67
N GLY A 192 -17.33 29.17 -2.45
CA GLY A 192 -16.08 28.43 -2.27
C GLY A 192 -16.19 26.91 -2.55
N LEU A 193 -17.29 26.48 -3.18
CA LEU A 193 -17.59 25.07 -3.51
C LEU A 193 -17.13 24.68 -4.92
N TYR A 194 -16.68 25.64 -5.73
CA TYR A 194 -16.09 25.35 -7.02
C TYR A 194 -14.72 24.71 -6.84
N MET A 195 -14.70 23.38 -6.89
CA MET A 195 -13.47 22.60 -7.01
C MET A 195 -12.94 22.82 -8.43
N LYS A 196 -11.80 23.50 -8.54
CA LYS A 196 -11.06 23.56 -9.80
C LYS A 196 -10.73 22.13 -10.21
N VAL A 197 -10.90 21.82 -11.49
CA VAL A 197 -10.29 20.62 -12.04
C VAL A 197 -8.81 20.93 -12.15
N ASP A 198 -8.00 20.27 -11.33
CA ASP A 198 -6.54 20.33 -11.44
C ASP A 198 -6.12 19.52 -12.67
N ASP A 199 -6.31 20.12 -13.85
CA ASP A 199 -5.74 19.67 -15.12
C ASP A 199 -4.21 19.95 -15.15
N GLU A 200 -3.50 19.44 -14.15
CA GLU A 200 -2.02 19.42 -14.09
C GLU A 200 -1.54 17.97 -14.32
N GLU A 201 -1.60 17.53 -15.58
CA GLU A 201 -0.69 16.50 -16.08
C GLU A 201 0.68 17.17 -16.34
N GLU A 202 1.43 17.44 -15.27
CA GLU A 202 2.87 17.72 -15.36
C GLU A 202 3.67 16.78 -14.45
N GLU A 203 4.79 16.27 -14.99
CA GLU A 203 5.62 15.22 -14.41
C GLU A 203 6.42 15.72 -13.20
N ALA A 204 5.79 15.78 -12.03
CA ALA A 204 6.44 16.21 -10.79
C ALA A 204 7.37 15.11 -10.21
N GLU A 205 8.67 15.29 -10.43
CA GLU A 205 9.77 14.54 -9.79
C GLU A 205 9.59 14.47 -8.25
N PRO A 206 9.83 13.32 -7.58
CA PRO A 206 9.56 13.19 -6.15
C PRO A 206 10.45 14.13 -5.32
N PRO A 207 9.90 14.84 -4.31
CA PRO A 207 10.67 15.75 -3.49
C PRO A 207 11.78 15.00 -2.74
N SER A 208 13.02 15.40 -3.02
CA SER A 208 14.23 14.93 -2.35
C SER A 208 14.08 15.03 -0.83
N VAL A 209 14.11 13.88 -0.16
CA VAL A 209 14.07 13.80 1.31
C VAL A 209 15.30 14.55 1.86
N PRO A 210 15.14 15.54 2.75
CA PRO A 210 16.29 16.21 3.34
C PRO A 210 17.07 15.21 4.18
N ASN A 211 18.34 14.99 3.80
CA ASN A 211 19.25 14.13 4.55
C ASN A 211 19.29 14.57 6.02
N PRO A 212 19.13 13.65 7.00
CA PRO A 212 19.43 13.96 8.38
C PRO A 212 20.94 14.24 8.48
N VAL A 213 21.28 15.50 8.67
CA VAL A 213 22.66 15.96 8.83
C VAL A 213 23.23 15.32 10.11
N LYS A 214 24.03 14.27 9.95
CA LYS A 214 24.88 13.77 11.03
C LYS A 214 26.15 14.61 11.10
N GLU A 215 26.01 15.83 11.61
CA GLU A 215 27.14 16.51 12.23
C GLU A 215 27.49 15.74 13.52
N GLY A 216 28.77 15.39 13.65
CA GLY A 216 29.25 14.46 14.67
C GLY A 216 30.69 14.03 14.37
N GLU A 217 31.55 15.01 14.06
CA GLU A 217 33.00 14.87 13.94
C GLU A 217 33.68 15.71 15.03
N ILE A 218 34.86 15.23 15.48
CA ILE A 218 35.76 15.68 16.57
C ILE A 218 35.21 15.50 18.01
N ASP A 219 35.99 15.05 19.00
CA ASP A 219 37.38 14.52 19.01
C ASP A 219 37.44 13.27 19.92
#